data_AF-A0A2G4F4Z6-F1
#
_entry.id   AF-A0A2G4F4Z6-F1
#
_cell.length_a   1.000
_cell.length_b   1.000
_cell.length_c   1.000
_cell.angle_alpha   90.00
_cell.angle_beta   90.00
_cell.angle_gamma   90.00
#
_symmetry.space_group_name_H-M   'P 1'
#
loop_
_entity.id
_entity.type
_entity.pdbx_description
1 polymer ?
#
loop_
_entity_poly.entity_id
_entity_poly.type
_entity_poly.pdbx_seq_one_letter_code
_entity_poly.pdbx_strand_id
1 'polypeptide(L)'
;MFDLLHPLHRLFDFWCGNPHQAQDFVPVAEWTEAQWREARVHLHPQLRTSQVREDLMNCIDSQTPFEISRYIIVPTLAPIAIDCTMAACLLPLWDGPQSVLSLVEEWLQIRSQMAVKLEPVSEQTAFEEVKELLIRL
;
A
#
# COMPACT_ATOMS: atom_id res chain seq x y z
N MET A 1 23.10 -17.28 34.80
CA MET A 1 21.89 -16.74 34.15
C MET A 1 22.41 -15.96 32.96
N PHE A 2 22.46 -16.61 31.80
CA PHE A 2 23.17 -16.10 30.62
C PHE A 2 22.20 -15.99 29.45
N ASP A 3 22.42 -14.93 28.68
CA ASP A 3 21.69 -14.40 27.54
C ASP A 3 21.17 -15.44 26.55
N LEU A 4 19.89 -15.33 26.22
CA LEU A 4 19.21 -16.11 25.18
C LEU A 4 18.74 -15.23 24.01
N LEU A 5 19.21 -13.98 23.91
CA LEU A 5 18.67 -12.99 22.97
C LEU A 5 19.73 -12.25 22.14
N HIS A 6 20.92 -12.82 21.95
CA HIS A 6 21.88 -12.31 20.94
C HIS A 6 22.50 -13.45 20.11
N PRO A 7 21.77 -14.02 19.14
CA PRO A 7 22.37 -14.92 18.18
C PRO A 7 23.18 -14.12 17.15
N LEU A 8 24.52 -14.18 17.25
CA LEU A 8 25.47 -13.68 16.25
C LEU A 8 25.50 -14.53 14.96
N HIS A 9 24.81 -15.68 14.95
CA HIS A 9 24.60 -16.53 13.78
C HIS A 9 23.15 -17.01 13.78
N ARG A 10 22.44 -16.80 12.67
CA ARG A 10 21.06 -17.26 12.44
C ARG A 10 21.03 -18.79 12.42
N LEU A 11 20.91 -19.40 13.59
CA LEU A 11 20.69 -20.83 13.76
C LEU A 11 19.32 -20.98 14.42
N PHE A 12 18.41 -21.65 13.71
CA PHE A 12 17.03 -22.00 14.05
C PHE A 12 15.95 -20.98 13.69
N ASP A 13 15.58 -20.93 12.41
CA ASP A 13 14.20 -20.64 12.03
C ASP A 13 13.40 -21.95 12.22
N PHE A 14 12.69 -22.09 13.35
CA PHE A 14 11.68 -23.13 13.51
C PHE A 14 10.51 -22.81 12.57
N TRP A 15 10.51 -23.40 11.37
CA TRP A 15 9.29 -23.46 10.56
C TRP A 15 8.33 -24.48 11.18
N CYS A 16 7.55 -24.05 12.16
CA CYS A 16 6.34 -24.76 12.56
C CYS A 16 5.24 -24.50 11.51
N GLY A 17 5.46 -24.94 10.27
CA GLY A 17 4.41 -25.02 9.26
C GLY A 17 3.63 -26.31 9.49
N ASN A 18 2.32 -26.21 9.75
CA ASN A 18 1.47 -27.39 9.85
C ASN A 18 1.46 -28.09 8.47
N PRO A 19 1.91 -29.36 8.35
CA PRO A 19 2.12 -30.02 7.05
C PRO A 19 0.87 -30.15 6.17
N HIS A 20 -0.31 -29.96 6.76
CA HIS A 20 -1.61 -30.05 6.10
C HIS A 20 -2.36 -28.70 6.03
N GLN A 21 -1.67 -27.60 6.32
CA GLN A 21 -2.24 -26.25 6.33
C GLN A 21 -1.52 -25.35 5.34
N ALA A 22 -1.26 -25.87 4.14
CA ALA A 22 -1.16 -25.01 2.98
C ALA A 22 -2.56 -24.45 2.76
N GLN A 23 -2.86 -23.33 3.41
CA GLN A 23 -4.03 -22.55 3.02
C GLN A 23 -3.74 -22.09 1.60
N ASP A 24 -4.58 -22.47 0.65
CA ASP A 24 -4.51 -21.98 -0.73
C ASP A 24 -4.81 -20.48 -0.70
N PHE A 25 -3.78 -19.68 -0.45
CA PHE A 25 -3.88 -18.24 -0.54
C PHE A 25 -3.79 -17.88 -2.02
N VAL A 26 -4.89 -17.36 -2.55
CA VAL A 26 -4.92 -16.80 -3.90
C VAL A 26 -4.16 -15.46 -3.86
N PRO A 27 -3.09 -15.30 -4.66
CA PRO A 27 -2.38 -14.03 -4.77
C PRO A 27 -3.34 -12.87 -5.06
N VAL A 28 -3.08 -11.69 -4.47
CA VAL A 28 -3.94 -10.50 -4.63
C VAL A 28 -4.12 -10.10 -6.11
N ALA A 29 -3.09 -10.32 -6.93
CA ALA A 29 -3.15 -10.09 -8.38
C ALA A 29 -4.13 -11.01 -9.13
N GLU A 30 -4.51 -12.14 -8.53
CA GLU A 30 -5.43 -13.14 -9.10
C GLU A 30 -6.85 -13.02 -8.53
N TRP A 31 -7.11 -12.04 -7.67
CA TRP A 31 -8.44 -11.83 -7.09
C TRP A 31 -9.44 -11.37 -8.15
N THR A 32 -10.66 -11.88 -8.03
CA THR A 32 -11.82 -11.46 -8.83
C THR A 32 -12.22 -10.02 -8.51
N GLU A 33 -12.94 -9.38 -9.43
CA GLU A 33 -13.46 -8.02 -9.19
C GLU A 33 -14.34 -7.94 -7.93
N ALA A 34 -15.19 -8.94 -7.68
CA ALA A 34 -16.04 -8.98 -6.49
C ALA A 34 -15.21 -9.00 -5.20
N GLN A 35 -14.14 -9.80 -5.16
CA GLN A 35 -13.22 -9.84 -4.01
C GLN A 35 -12.53 -8.49 -3.80
N TRP A 36 -12.12 -7.81 -4.88
CA TRP A 36 -11.53 -6.47 -4.81
C TRP A 36 -12.53 -5.42 -4.30
N ARG A 37 -13.79 -5.47 -4.73
CA ARG A 37 -14.83 -4.52 -4.28
C ARG A 37 -15.16 -4.68 -2.80
N GLU A 38 -15.06 -5.89 -2.25
CA GLU A 38 -15.30 -6.18 -0.83
C GLU A 38 -14.03 -6.01 0.04
N ALA A 39 -12.86 -5.84 -0.58
CA ALA A 39 -11.59 -5.80 0.13
C ALA A 39 -11.42 -4.51 0.95
N ARG A 40 -10.68 -4.66 2.05
CA ARG A 40 -10.22 -3.54 2.89
C ARG A 40 -8.70 -3.42 2.83
N VAL A 41 -8.24 -2.19 2.63
CA VAL A 41 -6.83 -1.83 2.60
C VAL A 41 -6.43 -1.34 3.99
N HIS A 42 -5.31 -1.86 4.49
CA HIS A 42 -4.75 -1.50 5.78
C HIS A 42 -3.35 -0.92 5.58
N LEU A 43 -3.06 0.19 6.26
CA LEU A 43 -1.70 0.71 6.27
C LEU A 43 -0.77 -0.23 7.05
N HIS A 44 0.37 -0.57 6.45
CA HIS A 44 1.42 -1.37 7.07
C HIS A 44 1.88 -0.71 8.39
N PRO A 45 2.08 -1.45 9.50
CA PRO A 45 2.41 -0.86 10.80
C PRO A 45 3.63 0.07 10.81
N GLN A 46 4.65 -0.21 9.98
CA GLN A 46 5.84 0.62 9.87
C GLN A 46 5.58 2.01 9.27
N LEU A 47 4.50 2.16 8.50
CA LEU A 47 4.11 3.44 7.90
C LEU A 47 3.21 4.28 8.82
N ARG A 48 2.68 3.71 9.92
CA ARG A 48 1.74 4.39 10.84
C ARG A 48 2.39 5.44 11.75
N THR A 49 3.54 5.97 11.38
CA THR A 49 4.19 7.02 12.16
C THR A 49 3.73 8.40 11.67
N SER A 50 3.75 9.39 12.56
CA SER A 50 3.43 10.78 12.21
C SER A 50 4.41 11.34 11.18
N GLN A 51 5.68 10.96 11.26
CA GLN A 51 6.71 11.40 10.32
C GLN A 51 6.39 10.97 8.89
N VAL A 52 6.00 9.70 8.69
CA VAL A 52 5.66 9.19 7.35
C VAL A 52 4.44 9.94 6.78
N ARG A 53 3.45 10.24 7.62
CA ARG A 53 2.27 11.03 7.21
C ARG A 53 2.68 12.44 6.76
N GLU A 54 3.54 13.10 7.53
CA GLU A 54 4.03 14.44 7.23
C GLU A 54 4.86 14.45 5.94
N ASP A 55 5.74 13.47 5.76
CA ASP A 55 6.53 13.31 4.54
C ASP A 55 5.64 13.08 3.31
N LEU A 56 4.60 12.26 3.45
CA LEU A 56 3.59 12.04 2.40
C LEU A 56 2.88 13.35 2.01
N MET A 57 2.45 14.13 3.00
CA MET A 57 1.82 15.44 2.76
C MET A 57 2.78 16.41 2.08
N ASN A 58 4.04 16.47 2.53
CA ASN A 58 5.07 17.31 1.91
C ASN A 58 5.31 16.93 0.44
N CYS A 59 5.30 15.63 0.11
CA CYS A 59 5.40 15.15 -1.28
C CYS A 59 4.21 15.61 -2.13
N ILE A 60 2.99 15.59 -1.57
CA ILE A 60 1.78 16.07 -2.25
C ILE A 60 1.86 17.56 -2.52
N ASP A 61 2.20 18.36 -1.51
CA ASP A 61 2.31 19.82 -1.62
C ASP A 61 3.43 20.23 -2.59
N SER A 62 4.54 19.51 -2.57
CA SER A 62 5.69 19.77 -3.44
C SER A 62 5.57 19.15 -4.84
N GLN A 63 4.50 18.39 -5.09
CA GLN A 63 4.29 17.60 -6.30
C GLN A 63 5.50 16.70 -6.65
N THR A 64 6.10 16.06 -5.63
CA THR A 64 7.23 15.14 -5.79
C THR A 64 6.81 13.69 -5.53
N PRO A 65 7.48 12.71 -6.16
CA PRO A 65 7.19 11.30 -5.90
C PRO A 65 7.44 10.92 -4.43
N PHE A 66 6.55 10.10 -3.88
CA PHE A 66 6.70 9.52 -2.54
C PHE A 66 7.37 8.15 -2.63
N GLU A 67 8.56 8.01 -2.05
CA GLU A 67 9.35 6.78 -2.08
C GLU A 67 9.08 5.91 -0.83
N ILE A 68 8.15 4.96 -0.95
CA ILE A 68 7.71 4.11 0.17
C ILE A 68 8.81 3.17 0.68
N SER A 69 9.76 2.78 -0.19
CA SER A 69 10.90 1.92 0.17
C SER A 69 11.88 2.55 1.16
N ARG A 70 11.77 3.86 1.43
CA ARG A 70 12.54 4.52 2.49
C ARG A 70 12.09 4.13 3.89
N TYR A 71 10.84 3.67 4.03
CA TYR A 71 10.21 3.38 5.31
C TYR A 71 9.97 1.88 5.55
N ILE A 72 9.87 1.09 4.48
CA ILE A 72 9.76 -0.37 4.55
C ILE A 72 11.01 -0.98 3.89
N ILE A 73 11.76 -1.74 4.66
CA ILE A 73 12.91 -2.50 4.15
C ILE A 73 12.36 -3.69 3.36
N VAL A 74 12.26 -3.51 2.04
CA VAL A 74 11.87 -4.56 1.10
C VAL A 74 13.10 -5.05 0.32
N PRO A 75 13.20 -6.34 -0.01
CA PRO A 75 14.29 -6.89 -0.83
C PRO A 75 14.04 -6.61 -2.33
N THR A 76 13.82 -5.34 -2.69
CA THR A 76 13.62 -4.92 -4.08
C THR A 76 14.93 -4.40 -4.67
N LEU A 77 15.14 -4.66 -5.97
CA LEU A 77 16.33 -4.17 -6.69
C LEU A 77 16.28 -2.67 -6.99
N ALA A 78 15.09 -2.06 -6.93
CA ALA A 78 14.86 -0.65 -7.18
C ALA A 78 13.93 -0.05 -6.12
N PRO A 79 14.07 1.27 -5.83
CA PRO A 79 13.13 1.99 -5.00
C PRO A 79 11.70 1.92 -5.53
N ILE A 80 10.73 1.78 -4.63
CA ILE A 80 9.31 1.86 -4.97
C ILE A 80 8.87 3.30 -4.73
N ALA A 81 8.62 4.02 -5.82
CA ALA A 81 8.12 5.38 -5.79
C ALA A 81 6.70 5.47 -6.40
N ILE A 82 5.86 6.27 -5.74
CA ILE A 82 4.48 6.53 -6.13
C ILE A 82 4.36 8.00 -6.51
N ASP A 83 3.61 8.30 -7.57
CA ASP A 83 3.28 9.67 -7.91
C ASP A 83 2.51 10.36 -6.77
N CYS A 84 2.70 11.67 -6.60
CA CYS A 84 2.09 12.45 -5.53
C CYS A 84 0.55 12.38 -5.51
N THR A 85 -0.10 12.29 -6.68
CA THR A 85 -1.56 12.20 -6.77
C THR A 85 -2.06 10.86 -6.25
N MET A 86 -1.39 9.78 -6.65
CA MET A 86 -1.66 8.42 -6.17
C MET A 86 -1.33 8.26 -4.69
N ALA A 87 -0.29 8.96 -4.22
CA ALA A 87 0.09 9.01 -2.82
C ALA A 87 -0.99 9.68 -1.95
N ALA A 88 -1.64 10.73 -2.46
CA ALA A 88 -2.76 11.39 -1.78
C ALA A 88 -3.95 10.46 -1.55
N CYS A 89 -4.23 9.55 -2.48
CA CYS A 89 -5.28 8.53 -2.31
C CYS A 89 -5.05 7.63 -1.08
N LEU A 90 -3.81 7.47 -0.62
CA LEU A 90 -3.48 6.63 0.54
C LEU A 90 -3.63 7.36 1.89
N LEU A 91 -3.77 8.69 1.92
CA LEU A 91 -3.86 9.48 3.15
C LEU A 91 -4.93 8.98 4.15
N PRO A 92 -6.15 8.61 3.73
CA PRO A 92 -7.19 8.15 4.65
C PRO A 92 -6.84 6.87 5.42
N LEU A 93 -5.80 6.13 4.99
CA LEU A 93 -5.33 4.92 5.66
C LEU A 93 -4.64 5.18 7.01
N TRP A 94 -4.20 6.43 7.28
CA TRP A 94 -3.67 6.82 8.59
C TRP A 94 -4.76 6.96 9.66
N ASP A 95 -5.99 7.26 9.24
CA ASP A 95 -7.13 7.42 10.16
C ASP A 95 -7.88 6.09 10.37
N GLY A 96 -7.68 5.11 9.47
CA GLY A 96 -8.16 3.74 9.65
C GLY A 96 -8.18 2.93 8.35
N PRO A 97 -8.54 1.63 8.42
CA PRO A 97 -8.64 0.80 7.22
C PRO A 97 -9.78 1.25 6.31
N GLN A 98 -9.50 1.38 5.02
CA GLN A 98 -10.45 1.83 4.00
C GLN A 98 -10.93 0.68 3.13
N SER A 99 -12.12 0.81 2.54
CA SER A 99 -12.51 -0.08 1.44
C SER A 99 -11.79 0.33 0.15
N VAL A 100 -11.59 -0.60 -0.78
CA VAL A 100 -11.03 -0.25 -2.11
C VAL A 100 -11.92 0.76 -2.82
N LEU A 101 -13.24 0.64 -2.71
CA LEU A 101 -14.18 1.59 -3.31
C LEU A 101 -14.05 3.00 -2.73
N SER A 102 -13.84 3.14 -1.42
CA SER A 102 -13.59 4.44 -0.80
C SER A 102 -12.31 5.10 -1.32
N LEU A 103 -11.26 4.30 -1.60
CA LEU A 103 -10.03 4.81 -2.23
C LEU A 103 -10.28 5.23 -3.69
N VAL A 104 -11.14 4.52 -4.41
CA VAL A 104 -11.54 4.88 -5.79
C VAL A 104 -12.32 6.18 -5.83
N GLU A 105 -13.26 6.38 -4.90
CA GLU A 105 -14.01 7.63 -4.75
C GLU A 105 -13.07 8.80 -4.46
N GLU A 106 -12.13 8.62 -3.52
CA GLU A 106 -11.11 9.62 -3.20
C GLU A 106 -10.22 9.94 -4.40
N TRP A 107 -9.79 8.90 -5.13
CA TRP A 107 -8.99 9.06 -6.34
C TRP A 107 -9.71 9.88 -7.43
N LEU A 108 -11.00 9.62 -7.66
CA LEU A 108 -11.81 10.39 -8.59
C LEU A 108 -11.92 11.87 -8.17
N GLN A 109 -12.08 12.13 -6.87
CA GLN A 109 -12.14 13.50 -6.34
C GLN A 109 -10.82 14.25 -6.53
N ILE A 110 -9.69 13.63 -6.14
CA ILE A 110 -8.35 14.21 -6.30
C ILE A 110 -8.08 14.54 -7.76
N ARG A 111 -8.33 13.59 -8.68
CA ARG A 111 -8.13 13.83 -10.10
C ARG A 111 -9.01 14.94 -10.65
N SER A 112 -10.28 15.00 -10.24
CA SER A 112 -11.18 16.07 -10.70
C SER A 112 -10.69 17.45 -10.29
N GLN A 113 -9.99 17.57 -9.16
CA GLN A 113 -9.44 18.84 -8.68
C GLN A 113 -8.12 19.19 -9.38
N MET A 114 -7.30 18.18 -9.72
CA MET A 114 -5.98 18.38 -10.34
C MET A 114 -6.01 18.46 -11.87
N ALA A 115 -7.02 17.88 -12.51
CA ALA A 115 -7.14 17.84 -13.97
C ALA A 115 -7.57 19.22 -14.52
N VAL A 116 -6.60 20.04 -14.90
CA VAL A 116 -6.83 21.35 -15.53
C VAL A 116 -7.52 21.22 -16.90
N LYS A 117 -7.51 20.03 -17.55
CA LYS A 117 -8.04 19.86 -18.93
C LYS A 117 -8.31 18.42 -19.42
N LEU A 118 -8.49 17.40 -18.55
CA LEU A 118 -8.76 16.02 -19.01
C LEU A 118 -10.23 15.63 -18.90
N GLU A 119 -10.67 14.78 -19.84
CA GLU A 119 -11.98 14.14 -19.85
C GLU A 119 -12.23 13.38 -18.54
N PRO A 120 -13.49 13.35 -18.06
CA PRO A 120 -13.83 12.62 -16.84
C PRO A 120 -13.41 11.15 -16.98
N VAL A 121 -12.64 10.69 -15.99
CA VAL A 121 -12.21 9.30 -15.91
C VAL A 121 -13.38 8.48 -15.39
N SER A 122 -13.64 7.33 -16.02
CA SER A 122 -14.71 6.44 -15.56
C SER A 122 -14.36 5.81 -14.22
N GLU A 123 -15.38 5.47 -13.42
CA GLU A 123 -15.19 4.71 -12.17
C GLU A 123 -14.41 3.42 -12.41
N GLN A 124 -14.67 2.71 -13.51
CA GLN A 124 -13.95 1.48 -13.86
C GLN A 124 -12.46 1.72 -14.08
N THR A 125 -12.09 2.80 -14.77
CA THR A 125 -10.69 3.16 -14.98
C THR A 125 -10.02 3.52 -13.67
N ALA A 126 -10.69 4.31 -12.82
CA ALA A 126 -10.19 4.64 -11.49
C ALA A 126 -10.00 3.40 -10.60
N PHE A 127 -10.94 2.44 -10.69
CA PHE A 127 -10.86 1.16 -9.99
C PHE A 127 -9.64 0.34 -10.41
N GLU A 128 -9.37 0.21 -11.72
CA GLU A 128 -8.18 -0.49 -12.20
C GLU A 128 -6.88 0.25 -11.83
N GLU A 129 -6.85 1.59 -11.92
CA GLU A 129 -5.69 2.39 -11.49
C GLU A 129 -5.35 2.18 -10.01
N VAL A 130 -6.36 2.15 -9.13
CA VAL A 130 -6.18 1.88 -7.70
C VAL A 130 -5.73 0.44 -7.45
N LYS A 131 -6.28 -0.55 -8.18
CA LYS A 131 -5.84 -1.94 -8.07
C LYS A 131 -4.38 -2.11 -8.45
N GLU A 132 -3.97 -1.57 -9.58
CA GLU A 132 -2.57 -1.62 -10.05
C GLU A 132 -1.63 -0.95 -9.05
N LEU A 133 -2.05 0.18 -8.46
CA LEU A 133 -1.32 0.80 -7.37
C LEU A 133 -1.12 -0.17 -6.21
N LEU A 134 -2.20 -0.78 -5.70
CA LEU A 134 -2.16 -1.66 -4.54
C LEU A 134 -1.40 -2.97 -4.79
N ILE A 135 -1.42 -3.51 -6.01
CA ILE A 135 -0.65 -4.70 -6.39
C ILE A 135 0.86 -4.40 -6.43
N ARG A 136 1.23 -3.17 -6.81
CA ARG A 136 2.62 -2.74 -6.94
C ARG A 136 3.31 -2.47 -5.59
N LEU A 137 2.54 -2.17 -4.54
CA LEU A 137 3.02 -1.84 -3.19
C LEU A 137 3.24 -3.08 -2.33
#